data_AF-A0A961W894-F1
#
_entry.id   AF-A0A961W894-F1
#
_cell.length_a   1.000
_cell.length_b   1.000
_cell.length_c   1.000
_cell.angle_alpha   90.00
_cell.angle_beta   90.00
_cell.angle_gamma   90.00
#
_symmetry.space_group_name_H-M   'P 1'
#
loop_
_entity.id
_entity.type
_entity.pdbx_description
1 polymer ?
#
loop_
_entity_poly.entity_id
_entity_poly.type
_entity_poly.pdbx_seq_one_letter_code
_entity_poly.pdbx_strand_id
1 'polypeptide(L)'
;MLEEGWRLFAGHEMPNNMSKRDVSEQTPGSPEKPVDRSEQLMPQRLAGYGLDPDFIEATDPALFDAMKARCAHCPDPEACARDMARGDLDSGMERYCPNASAIDQLVLDRASGKDNE
;
A
#
# COMPACT_ATOMS: atom_id res chain seq x y z
N MET A 1 5.19 61.05 6.49
CA MET A 1 5.42 60.10 7.60
C MET A 1 4.48 60.53 8.72
N LEU A 2 3.26 60.00 8.71
CA LEU A 2 2.24 60.29 9.73
C LEU A 2 2.01 58.99 10.49
N GLU A 3 2.44 58.95 11.74
CA GLU A 3 2.03 57.92 12.69
C GLU A 3 1.28 58.58 13.85
N GLU A 4 0.43 57.76 14.46
CA GLU A 4 -0.08 57.86 15.83
C GLU A 4 -1.47 58.48 16.01
N GLY A 5 -2.47 57.59 16.04
CA GLY A 5 -3.86 57.88 16.37
C GLY A 5 -4.50 56.74 17.19
N TRP A 6 -4.52 56.94 18.50
CA TRP A 6 -5.67 56.70 19.41
C TRP A 6 -5.86 55.32 20.07
N ARG A 7 -5.28 55.20 21.28
CA ARG A 7 -5.95 55.09 22.59
C ARG A 7 -7.41 54.58 22.69
N LEU A 8 -7.58 53.69 23.69
CA LEU A 8 -8.73 53.44 24.59
C LEU A 8 -9.81 52.46 24.12
N PHE A 9 -9.96 51.33 24.82
CA PHE A 9 -11.23 50.92 25.40
C PHE A 9 -11.02 50.07 26.67
N ALA A 10 -11.75 50.46 27.71
CA ALA A 10 -11.84 49.84 29.02
C ALA A 10 -12.62 48.52 28.98
N GLY A 11 -12.52 47.76 30.07
CA GLY A 11 -12.99 46.40 30.20
C GLY A 11 -14.47 46.15 29.91
N HIS A 12 -14.74 44.92 29.49
CA HIS A 12 -16.03 44.27 29.64
C HIS A 12 -15.80 42.75 29.70
N GLU A 13 -16.05 42.21 30.90
CA GLU A 13 -16.77 40.96 31.17
C GLU A 13 -16.67 39.81 30.15
N MET A 14 -16.05 38.70 30.56
CA MET A 14 -16.17 37.41 29.86
C MET A 14 -17.46 36.70 30.28
N PRO A 15 -18.41 36.41 29.36
CA PRO A 15 -19.43 35.43 29.65
C PRO A 15 -18.86 34.01 29.50
N ASN A 16 -18.88 33.29 30.61
CA ASN A 16 -18.87 31.84 30.67
C ASN A 16 -20.06 31.29 29.86
N ASN A 17 -19.78 30.60 28.76
CA ASN A 17 -20.74 29.70 28.14
C ASN A 17 -20.02 28.44 27.65
N MET A 18 -20.01 27.46 28.55
CA MET A 18 -19.85 26.05 28.22
C MET A 18 -20.95 25.62 27.24
N SER A 19 -20.63 25.60 25.94
CA SER A 19 -21.41 24.86 24.96
C SER A 19 -20.57 23.71 24.44
N LYS A 20 -20.85 22.53 25.01
CA LYS A 20 -20.44 21.20 24.57
C LYS A 20 -20.36 21.16 23.04
N ARG A 21 -19.15 21.11 22.49
CA ARG A 21 -18.94 20.45 21.21
C ARG A 21 -18.28 19.13 21.56
N ASP A 22 -19.04 18.08 21.27
CA ASP A 22 -18.59 16.74 21.02
C ASP A 22 -17.29 16.82 20.21
N VAL A 23 -16.15 16.77 20.90
CA VAL A 23 -14.95 16.22 20.27
C VAL A 23 -15.33 14.76 20.15
N SER A 24 -15.89 14.41 18.99
CA SER A 24 -15.81 13.04 18.50
C SER A 24 -14.34 12.71 18.54
N GLU A 25 -13.95 12.09 19.65
CA GLU A 25 -12.80 11.26 19.80
C GLU A 25 -12.82 10.40 18.54
N GLN A 26 -11.93 10.74 17.60
CA GLN A 26 -11.53 9.82 16.56
C GLN A 26 -10.97 8.63 17.32
N THR A 27 -11.84 7.65 17.56
CA THR A 27 -11.45 6.31 17.93
C THR A 27 -10.39 5.91 16.90
N PRO A 28 -9.14 5.62 17.33
CA PRO A 28 -8.24 4.93 16.45
C PRO A 28 -8.94 3.61 16.14
N GLY A 29 -9.26 3.42 14.86
CA GLY A 29 -9.83 2.19 14.36
C GLY A 29 -9.05 1.01 14.92
N SER A 30 -9.80 -0.05 15.20
CA SER A 30 -9.41 -1.40 15.60
C SER A 30 -7.95 -1.77 15.35
N PRO A 31 -7.35 -2.64 16.20
CA PRO A 31 -6.03 -3.18 15.90
C PRO A 31 -6.11 -3.82 14.51
N GLU A 32 -5.47 -3.17 13.54
CA GLU A 32 -5.24 -3.75 12.24
C GLU A 32 -4.59 -5.09 12.57
N LYS A 33 -5.28 -6.19 12.21
CA LYS A 33 -4.68 -7.52 12.28
C LYS A 33 -3.28 -7.35 11.70
N PRO A 34 -2.22 -7.87 12.33
CA PRO A 34 -0.91 -7.88 11.68
C PRO A 34 -1.13 -8.57 10.35
N VAL A 35 -1.19 -7.79 9.28
CA VAL A 35 -1.35 -8.34 7.94
C VAL A 35 -0.13 -9.21 7.80
N ASP A 36 -0.35 -10.51 7.59
CA ASP A 36 0.76 -11.42 7.45
C ASP A 36 1.64 -10.85 6.36
N ARG A 37 2.84 -10.39 6.72
CA ARG A 37 3.65 -9.56 5.83
C ARG A 37 3.85 -10.26 4.49
N SER A 38 3.79 -11.60 4.48
CA SER A 38 3.86 -12.49 3.33
C SER A 38 2.68 -12.36 2.36
N GLU A 39 1.45 -12.08 2.82
CA GLU A 39 0.26 -11.93 1.97
C GLU A 39 0.34 -10.69 1.06
N GLN A 40 1.04 -9.64 1.51
CA GLN A 40 1.24 -8.42 0.71
C GLN A 40 2.47 -8.47 -0.20
N LEU A 41 3.42 -9.39 0.01
CA LEU A 41 4.66 -9.43 -0.78
C LEU A 41 4.40 -9.77 -2.24
N MET A 42 3.48 -10.69 -2.53
CA MET A 42 3.18 -11.09 -3.91
C MET A 42 2.56 -9.94 -4.72
N PRO A 43 1.50 -9.26 -4.25
CA PRO A 43 0.95 -8.10 -4.97
C PRO A 43 1.97 -6.97 -5.16
N GLN A 44 2.79 -6.68 -4.14
CA GLN A 44 3.86 -5.67 -4.24
C GLN A 44 4.93 -6.05 -5.27
N ARG A 45 5.29 -7.34 -5.34
CA ARG A 45 6.25 -7.84 -6.33
C ARG A 45 5.73 -7.65 -7.75
N LEU A 46 4.47 -8.02 -7.99
CA LEU A 46 3.81 -7.83 -9.28
C LEU A 46 3.82 -6.35 -9.69
N ALA A 47 3.43 -5.47 -8.77
CA ALA A 47 3.45 -4.02 -9.00
C ALA A 47 4.86 -3.51 -9.34
N GLY A 48 5.92 -4.09 -8.74
CA GLY A 48 7.30 -3.80 -9.07
C GLY A 48 7.66 -4.05 -10.54
N TYR A 49 7.10 -5.09 -11.15
CA TYR A 49 7.24 -5.39 -12.58
C TYR A 49 6.29 -4.55 -13.47
N GLY A 50 5.51 -3.64 -12.87
CA GLY A 50 4.45 -2.90 -13.55
C GLY A 50 3.27 -3.78 -13.95
N LEU A 51 3.10 -4.94 -13.31
CA LEU A 51 1.90 -5.76 -13.41
C LEU A 51 0.90 -5.25 -12.37
N ASP A 52 -0.34 -5.04 -12.78
CA ASP A 52 -1.39 -4.58 -11.88
C ASP A 52 -2.08 -5.78 -11.21
N PRO A 53 -1.93 -5.98 -9.88
CA PRO A 53 -2.47 -7.16 -9.21
C PRO A 53 -4.01 -7.17 -9.19
N ASP A 54 -4.65 -6.01 -9.09
CA ASP A 54 -6.11 -5.90 -9.11
C ASP A 54 -6.67 -6.28 -10.49
N PHE A 55 -5.97 -5.90 -11.56
CA PHE A 55 -6.30 -6.29 -12.93
C PHE A 55 -6.13 -7.79 -13.14
N ILE A 56 -5.05 -8.39 -12.64
CA ILE A 56 -4.84 -9.84 -12.74
C ILE A 56 -5.93 -10.57 -11.95
N GLU A 57 -6.26 -10.12 -10.74
CA GLU A 57 -7.34 -10.72 -9.94
C GLU A 57 -8.70 -10.59 -10.62
N ALA A 58 -8.98 -9.47 -11.29
CA ALA A 58 -10.23 -9.26 -12.01
C ALA A 58 -10.34 -10.06 -13.33
N THR A 59 -9.23 -10.26 -14.03
CA THR A 59 -9.21 -10.92 -15.35
C THR A 59 -8.99 -12.43 -15.27
N ASP A 60 -8.15 -12.88 -14.34
CA ASP A 60 -7.91 -14.30 -14.06
C ASP A 60 -7.78 -14.55 -12.54
N PRO A 61 -8.91 -14.62 -11.82
CA PRO A 61 -8.92 -14.88 -10.38
C PRO A 61 -8.26 -16.23 -10.03
N ALA A 62 -8.36 -17.23 -10.92
CA ALA A 62 -7.81 -18.55 -10.69
C ALA A 62 -6.27 -18.53 -10.71
N LEU A 63 -5.68 -17.79 -11.65
CA LEU A 63 -4.24 -17.54 -11.66
C LEU A 63 -3.80 -16.78 -10.41
N PHE A 64 -4.52 -15.72 -10.03
CA PHE A 64 -4.17 -14.92 -8.87
C PHE A 64 -4.21 -15.73 -7.56
N ASP A 65 -5.25 -16.55 -7.36
CA ASP A 65 -5.35 -17.46 -6.22
C ASP A 65 -4.26 -18.53 -6.23
N ALA A 66 -3.94 -19.10 -7.39
CA ALA A 66 -2.84 -20.07 -7.51
C ALA A 66 -1.49 -19.44 -7.15
N MET A 67 -1.24 -18.20 -7.58
CA MET A 67 -0.03 -17.46 -7.23
C MET A 67 0.01 -17.11 -5.74
N LYS A 68 -1.11 -16.73 -5.13
CA LYS A 68 -1.21 -16.49 -3.67
C LYS A 68 -0.87 -17.77 -2.90
N ALA A 69 -1.47 -18.90 -3.28
CA ALA A 69 -1.21 -20.19 -2.65
C ALA A 69 0.27 -20.60 -2.75
N ARG A 70 0.89 -20.44 -3.92
CA ARG A 70 2.34 -20.69 -4.09
C ARG A 70 3.19 -19.76 -3.24
N CYS A 71 2.85 -18.46 -3.20
CA CYS A 71 3.60 -17.49 -2.42
C CYS A 71 3.53 -17.76 -0.91
N ALA A 72 2.40 -18.24 -0.41
CA ALA A 72 2.24 -18.64 1.00
C ALA A 72 3.18 -19.79 1.39
N HIS A 73 3.66 -20.57 0.42
CA HIS A 73 4.66 -21.64 0.60
C HIS A 73 6.08 -21.22 0.19
N CYS A 74 6.34 -19.92 0.03
CA CYS A 74 7.68 -19.43 -0.29
C CYS A 74 8.68 -19.84 0.81
N PRO A 75 9.82 -20.48 0.46
CA PRO A 75 10.83 -20.89 1.43
C PRO A 75 11.59 -19.72 2.07
N ASP A 76 11.62 -18.55 1.42
CA ASP A 76 12.34 -17.36 1.92
C ASP A 76 11.61 -16.05 1.56
N PRO A 77 10.51 -15.71 2.28
CA PRO A 77 9.81 -14.45 2.08
C PRO A 77 10.64 -13.23 2.52
N GLU A 78 11.63 -13.40 3.39
CA GLU A 78 12.49 -12.31 3.86
C GLU A 78 13.46 -11.86 2.77
N ALA A 79 14.01 -12.78 1.97
CA ALA A 79 14.77 -12.45 0.78
C ALA A 79 13.92 -11.65 -0.21
N CYS A 80 12.69 -12.09 -0.46
CA CYS A 80 11.75 -11.36 -1.32
C CYS A 80 11.54 -9.91 -0.86
N ALA A 81 11.24 -9.70 0.42
CA ALA A 81 11.05 -8.36 0.98
C ALA A 81 12.31 -7.49 0.89
N ARG A 82 13.49 -8.07 1.15
CA ARG A 82 14.78 -7.36 1.10
C ARG A 82 15.14 -6.92 -0.32
N ASP A 83 14.92 -7.79 -1.28
CA ASP A 83 15.20 -7.56 -2.70
C ASP A 83 14.28 -6.45 -3.24
N MET A 84 12.98 -6.52 -2.92
CA MET A 84 12.02 -5.46 -3.24
C MET A 84 12.37 -4.11 -2.59
N ALA A 85 12.80 -4.10 -1.32
CA ALA A 85 13.23 -2.88 -0.64
C ALA A 85 14.49 -2.24 -1.28
N ARG A 86 15.29 -3.02 -1.99
CA ARG A 86 16.45 -2.56 -2.75
C ARG A 86 16.12 -2.15 -4.18
N GLY A 87 14.90 -2.40 -4.65
CA GLY A 87 14.52 -2.25 -6.06
C GLY A 87 15.15 -3.31 -6.96
N ASP A 88 15.65 -4.41 -6.40
CA ASP A 88 16.22 -5.53 -7.14
C ASP A 88 15.15 -6.62 -7.29
N LEU A 89 14.37 -6.54 -8.36
CA LEU A 89 13.24 -7.46 -8.53
C LEU A 89 13.64 -8.80 -9.14
N ASP A 90 14.81 -8.88 -9.77
CA ASP A 90 15.16 -9.98 -10.65
C ASP A 90 16.28 -10.86 -10.10
N SER A 91 17.30 -10.24 -9.46
CA SER A 91 18.54 -10.94 -9.15
C SER A 91 18.34 -12.07 -8.16
N GLY A 92 18.44 -13.31 -8.64
CA GLY A 92 18.36 -14.49 -7.79
C GLY A 92 16.94 -14.83 -7.31
N MET A 93 15.91 -14.19 -7.87
CA MET A 93 14.50 -14.48 -7.56
C MET A 93 14.18 -15.98 -7.70
N GLU A 94 14.67 -16.61 -8.77
CA GLU A 94 14.43 -18.04 -9.07
C GLU A 94 14.86 -18.99 -7.95
N ARG A 95 15.75 -18.56 -7.06
CA ARG A 95 16.27 -19.41 -5.97
C ARG A 95 15.29 -19.54 -4.80
N TYR A 96 14.37 -18.59 -4.66
CA TYR A 96 13.43 -18.56 -3.53
C TYR A 96 11.97 -18.38 -3.94
N CYS A 97 11.67 -17.69 -5.04
CA CYS A 97 10.31 -17.33 -5.39
C CYS A 97 9.65 -18.45 -6.21
N PRO A 98 8.61 -19.13 -5.69
CA PRO A 98 7.90 -20.17 -6.44
C PRO A 98 7.06 -19.60 -7.60
N ASN A 99 6.87 -18.27 -7.64
CA ASN A 99 6.14 -17.57 -8.70
C ASN A 99 7.06 -16.98 -9.78
N ALA A 100 8.38 -17.16 -9.70
CA ALA A 100 9.34 -16.54 -10.61
C ALA A 100 8.96 -16.72 -12.09
N SER A 101 8.81 -17.98 -12.51
CA SER A 101 8.44 -18.31 -13.89
C SER A 101 7.06 -17.79 -14.30
N ALA A 102 6.09 -17.71 -13.38
CA ALA A 102 4.76 -17.18 -13.69
C ALA A 102 4.80 -15.65 -13.90
N ILE A 103 5.59 -14.95 -13.09
CA ILE A 103 5.82 -13.51 -13.23
C ILE A 103 6.50 -13.22 -14.58
N ASP A 104 7.51 -14.01 -14.96
CA ASP A 104 8.19 -13.84 -16.25
C ASP A 104 7.21 -13.98 -17.43
N GLN A 105 6.32 -14.97 -17.40
CA GLN A 105 5.31 -15.13 -18.45
C GLN A 105 4.36 -13.93 -18.52
N LEU A 106 3.87 -13.44 -17.37
CA LEU A 106 3.02 -12.25 -17.33
C LEU A 106 3.72 -11.01 -17.90
N VAL A 107 5.01 -10.84 -17.60
CA VAL A 107 5.83 -9.75 -18.15
C VAL A 107 5.97 -9.88 -19.67
N LEU A 108 6.22 -11.10 -20.17
CA LEU A 108 6.35 -11.38 -21.60
C LEU A 108 5.04 -11.17 -22.35
N ASP A 109 3.92 -11.64 -21.81
CA ASP A 109 2.60 -11.49 -22.43
C ASP A 109 2.20 -10.01 -22.52
N ARG A 110 2.44 -9.25 -21.45
CA ARG A 110 2.27 -7.79 -21.45
C ARG A 110 3.17 -7.11 -22.48
N ALA A 111 4.44 -7.50 -22.58
CA ALA A 111 5.36 -6.95 -23.57
C ALA A 111 4.96 -7.29 -25.02
N SER A 112 4.23 -8.39 -25.20
CA SER A 112 3.75 -8.87 -26.50
C SER A 112 2.43 -8.24 -26.94
N GLY A 113 1.76 -7.46 -26.07
CA GLY A 113 0.47 -6.84 -26.36
C GLY A 113 -0.67 -7.84 -26.56
N LYS A 114 -0.59 -9.01 -25.91
CA LYS A 114 -1.61 -10.09 -26.03
C LYS A 114 -2.88 -9.85 -25.22
N ASP A 115 -3.03 -8.66 -24.66
CA ASP A 115 -4.18 -8.21 -23.86
C ASP A 115 -5.48 -7.96 -24.67
N ASN A 116 -5.59 -8.48 -25.91
CA ASN A 116 -6.77 -8.26 -26.74
C ASN A 116 -6.99 -9.38 -27.78
N GLU A 117 -7.54 -10.53 -27.36
CA GLU A 117 -8.30 -11.41 -28.25
C GLU A 117 -9.45 -12.11 -27.53
#